data_AF-A0A2S6VIH4-F1
#
_entry.id   AF-A0A2S6VIH4-F1
#
_cell.length_a   1.000
_cell.length_b   1.000
_cell.length_c   1.000
_cell.angle_alpha   90.00
_cell.angle_beta   90.00
_cell.angle_gamma   90.00
#
_symmetry.space_group_name_H-M   'P 1'
#
loop_
_entity.id
_entity.type
_entity.pdbx_description
1 polymer ?
#
loop_
_entity_poly.entity_id
_entity_poly.type
_entity_poly.pdbx_seq_one_letter_code
_entity_poly.pdbx_strand_id
1 'polypeptide(L)'
;MKKSEAIKLLESEAWTKADAIRALEVIDFNNNPDELTIRRAISNFAGSELNKRQRLQAAQKGQVTKKNKEIEQIHQEYDAKLTQYKQELKQARERNEAENHNLASVNELKAEVRRLTAVNDELKKENTALKDELQNVTSVNKDLNAKLKKSNLINDQLKKDNKDLKNVVDAIKLKLAIEVNQLLKYEDSEIRKALIKLFKSTLG
;
A
#
# COMPACT_ATOMS: atom_id res chain seq x y z
N MET A 1 60.31 -31.61 70.70
CA MET A 1 59.69 -31.86 69.38
C MET A 1 59.57 -30.54 68.62
N LYS A 2 59.83 -30.53 67.29
CA LYS A 2 59.66 -29.30 66.49
C LYS A 2 58.19 -29.03 66.20
N LYS A 3 57.82 -27.76 66.01
CA LYS A 3 56.43 -27.35 65.71
C LYS A 3 55.83 -28.05 64.48
N SER A 4 56.63 -28.28 63.44
CA SER A 4 56.20 -29.00 62.24
C SER A 4 55.91 -30.48 62.50
N GLU A 5 56.65 -31.12 63.40
CA GLU A 5 56.43 -32.50 63.83
C GLU A 5 55.17 -32.61 64.68
N ALA A 6 54.95 -31.65 65.58
CA ALA A 6 53.73 -31.55 66.38
C ALA A 6 52.48 -31.36 65.50
N ILE A 7 52.54 -30.52 64.45
CA ILE A 7 51.42 -30.35 63.51
C ILE A 7 51.11 -31.66 62.79
N LYS A 8 52.13 -32.38 62.29
CA LYS A 8 51.95 -33.67 61.60
C LYS A 8 51.37 -34.74 62.53
N LEU A 9 51.79 -34.75 63.80
CA LEU A 9 51.23 -35.64 64.82
C LEU A 9 49.71 -35.39 64.96
N LEU A 10 49.29 -34.13 65.10
CA LEU A 10 47.87 -33.81 65.24
C LEU A 10 47.07 -34.06 63.96
N GLU A 11 47.64 -33.80 62.78
CA GLU A 11 47.03 -34.16 61.50
C GLU A 11 46.79 -35.68 61.38
N SER A 12 47.73 -36.50 61.88
CA SER A 12 47.55 -37.96 61.93
C SER A 12 46.43 -38.41 62.89
N GLU A 13 46.05 -37.54 63.83
CA GLU A 13 44.97 -37.74 64.81
C GLU A 13 43.67 -37.08 64.38
N ALA A 14 43.50 -36.86 63.07
CA ALA A 14 42.32 -36.27 62.44
C ALA A 14 42.05 -34.80 62.77
N TRP A 15 43.06 -34.04 63.23
CA TRP A 15 42.94 -32.60 63.33
C TRP A 15 43.13 -31.94 61.97
N THR A 16 42.43 -30.84 61.72
CA THR A 16 42.76 -30.01 60.56
C THR A 16 44.08 -29.29 60.81
N LYS A 17 44.87 -29.07 59.76
CA LYS A 17 46.12 -28.29 59.83
C LYS A 17 45.94 -26.95 60.55
N ALA A 18 44.82 -26.27 60.29
CA ALA A 18 44.51 -24.98 60.89
C ALA A 18 44.17 -25.11 62.39
N ASP A 19 43.45 -26.16 62.79
CA ASP A 19 43.13 -26.40 64.21
C ASP A 19 44.35 -26.88 64.99
N ALA A 20 45.22 -27.68 64.38
CA ALA A 20 46.51 -28.06 64.95
C ALA A 20 47.41 -26.83 65.18
N ILE A 21 47.52 -25.93 64.19
CA ILE A 21 48.29 -24.69 64.34
C ILE A 21 47.76 -23.83 65.49
N ARG A 22 46.43 -23.70 65.61
CA ARG A 22 45.78 -22.91 66.67
C ARG A 22 45.95 -23.52 68.06
N ALA A 23 45.82 -24.83 68.19
CA ALA A 23 45.98 -25.51 69.48
C ALA A 23 47.43 -25.45 69.99
N LEU A 24 48.39 -25.42 69.06
CA LEU A 24 49.82 -25.32 69.38
C LEU A 24 50.29 -23.86 69.58
N GLU A 25 49.41 -22.86 69.47
CA GLU A 25 49.77 -21.44 69.66
C GLU A 25 50.16 -21.12 71.11
N VAL A 26 49.59 -21.86 72.07
CA VAL A 26 49.84 -21.70 73.51
C VAL A 26 51.17 -22.34 73.96
N ILE A 27 51.83 -23.09 73.09
CA ILE A 27 53.05 -23.85 73.40
C ILE A 27 54.29 -23.07 72.94
N ASP A 28 55.20 -22.83 73.87
CA ASP A 28 56.52 -22.31 73.56
C ASP A 28 57.46 -23.43 73.08
N PHE A 29 57.73 -23.44 71.77
CA PHE A 29 58.60 -24.44 71.14
C PHE A 29 60.10 -24.19 71.36
N ASN A 30 60.49 -23.04 71.93
CA ASN A 30 61.90 -22.77 72.25
C ASN A 30 62.44 -23.71 73.36
N ASN A 31 61.53 -24.25 74.18
CA ASN A 31 61.86 -25.18 75.27
C ASN A 31 61.85 -26.65 74.83
N ASN A 32 61.78 -26.93 73.52
CA ASN A 32 61.72 -28.29 72.98
C ASN A 32 60.70 -29.20 73.70
N PRO A 33 59.42 -28.83 73.76
CA PRO A 33 58.40 -29.59 74.48
C PRO A 33 58.34 -31.05 73.98
N ASP A 34 58.14 -31.97 74.92
CA ASP A 34 57.91 -33.38 74.61
C ASP A 34 56.45 -33.61 74.16
N GLU A 35 56.19 -34.79 73.61
CA GLU A 35 54.86 -35.15 73.11
C GLU A 35 53.78 -35.07 74.19
N LEU A 36 54.12 -35.45 75.43
CA LEU A 36 53.20 -35.41 76.56
C LEU A 36 52.80 -33.97 76.92
N THR A 37 53.75 -33.03 76.92
CA THR A 37 53.49 -31.60 77.12
C THR A 37 52.59 -31.04 76.03
N ILE A 38 52.81 -31.45 74.77
CA ILE A 38 51.97 -31.06 73.64
C ILE A 38 50.54 -31.57 73.83
N ARG A 39 50.37 -32.87 74.13
CA ARG A 39 49.05 -33.50 74.33
C ARG A 39 48.27 -32.89 75.49
N ARG A 40 48.95 -32.55 76.59
CA ARG A 40 48.32 -31.87 77.75
C ARG A 40 47.86 -30.46 77.39
N ALA A 41 48.69 -29.68 76.70
CA ALA A 41 48.36 -28.31 76.32
C ALA A 41 47.19 -28.24 75.34
N ILE A 42 47.15 -29.13 74.34
CA ILE A 42 46.07 -29.17 73.35
C ILE A 42 44.79 -29.84 73.86
N SER A 43 44.84 -30.63 74.94
CA SER A 43 43.66 -31.31 75.50
C SER A 43 42.52 -30.35 75.82
N ASN A 44 42.85 -29.13 76.26
CA ASN A 44 41.88 -28.07 76.52
C ASN A 44 41.19 -27.58 75.23
N PHE A 45 41.91 -27.58 74.10
CA PHE A 45 41.37 -27.23 72.79
C PHE A 45 40.57 -28.38 72.17
N ALA A 46 41.01 -29.63 72.38
CA ALA A 46 40.46 -30.85 71.78
C ALA A 46 39.00 -31.16 72.16
N GLY A 47 38.55 -30.68 73.33
CA GLY A 47 37.20 -30.92 73.85
C GLY A 47 36.15 -29.96 73.29
N SER A 48 35.75 -28.99 74.12
CA SER A 48 34.64 -28.08 73.81
C SER A 48 34.94 -27.12 72.67
N GLU A 49 36.19 -26.67 72.52
CA GLU A 49 36.57 -25.66 71.53
C GLU A 49 36.63 -26.25 70.10
N LEU A 50 37.28 -27.41 69.93
CA LEU A 50 37.32 -28.14 68.67
C LEU A 50 35.90 -28.54 68.22
N ASN A 51 35.09 -29.10 69.13
CA ASN A 51 33.71 -29.48 68.82
C ASN A 51 32.86 -28.27 68.38
N LYS A 52 32.93 -27.16 69.13
CA LYS A 52 32.22 -25.91 68.79
C LYS A 52 32.62 -25.39 67.41
N ARG A 53 33.91 -25.42 67.08
CA ARG A 53 34.42 -24.98 65.76
C ARG A 53 33.97 -25.89 64.63
N GLN A 54 34.03 -27.20 64.80
CA GLN A 54 33.55 -28.15 63.80
C GLN A 54 32.05 -27.96 63.52
N ARG A 55 31.23 -27.75 64.57
CA ARG A 55 29.81 -27.43 64.43
C ARG A 55 29.58 -26.10 63.70
N LEU A 56 30.35 -25.06 64.02
CA LEU A 56 30.27 -23.77 63.33
C LEU A 56 30.67 -23.88 61.85
N GLN A 57 31.73 -24.61 61.53
CA GLN A 57 32.16 -24.85 60.15
C GLN A 57 31.11 -25.64 59.37
N ALA A 58 30.52 -26.68 59.96
CA ALA A 58 29.44 -27.44 59.35
C ALA A 58 28.22 -26.55 59.08
N ALA A 59 27.83 -25.71 60.04
CA ALA A 59 26.73 -24.75 59.87
C ALA A 59 27.02 -23.73 58.76
N GLN A 60 28.24 -23.18 58.72
CA GLN A 60 28.68 -22.25 57.66
C GLN A 60 28.66 -22.92 56.28
N LYS A 61 29.20 -24.14 56.15
CA LYS A 61 29.14 -24.91 54.91
C LYS A 61 27.69 -25.12 54.46
N GLY A 62 26.81 -25.50 55.37
CA GLY A 62 25.38 -25.66 55.10
C GLY A 62 24.73 -24.37 54.59
N GLN A 63 25.05 -23.21 55.20
CA GLN A 63 24.56 -21.90 54.74
C GLN A 63 25.08 -21.56 53.33
N VAL A 64 26.37 -21.79 53.05
CA VAL A 64 26.96 -21.54 51.72
C VAL A 64 26.31 -22.43 50.66
N THR A 65 26.13 -23.72 50.93
CA THR A 65 25.46 -24.63 50.01
C THR A 65 24.02 -24.19 49.73
N LYS A 66 23.29 -23.73 50.76
CA LYS A 66 21.92 -23.24 50.60
C LYS A 66 21.88 -21.98 49.72
N LYS A 67 22.74 -21.01 49.99
CA LYS A 67 22.85 -19.78 49.18
C LYS A 67 23.26 -20.06 47.74
N ASN A 68 24.18 -20.99 47.50
CA ASN A 68 24.59 -21.36 46.15
C ASN A 68 23.42 -21.96 45.37
N LYS A 69 22.59 -22.80 45.99
CA LYS A 69 21.38 -23.34 45.36
C LYS A 69 20.36 -22.24 45.05
N GLU A 70 20.16 -21.29 45.97
CA GLU A 70 19.28 -20.14 45.74
C GLU A 70 19.78 -19.28 44.57
N ILE A 71 21.08 -19.02 44.49
CA ILE A 71 21.70 -18.29 43.37
C ILE A 71 21.49 -19.03 42.04
N GLU A 72 21.69 -20.35 42.02
CA GLU A 72 21.50 -21.17 40.83
C GLU A 72 20.04 -21.16 40.35
N GLN A 73 19.08 -21.27 41.27
CA GLN A 73 17.65 -21.14 40.97
C GLN A 73 17.32 -19.77 40.37
N ILE A 74 17.84 -18.70 40.98
CA ILE A 74 17.66 -17.34 40.48
C ILE A 74 18.22 -17.21 39.05
N HIS A 75 19.41 -17.72 38.78
CA HIS A 75 19.98 -17.70 37.42
C HIS A 75 19.10 -18.43 36.41
N GLN A 76 18.63 -19.63 36.74
CA GLN A 76 17.73 -20.39 35.88
C GLN A 76 16.43 -19.63 35.59
N GLU A 77 15.84 -18.99 36.61
CA GLU A 77 14.64 -18.16 36.43
C GLU A 77 14.90 -16.96 35.51
N TYR A 78 16.02 -16.27 35.68
CA TYR A 78 16.37 -15.14 34.83
C TYR A 78 16.68 -15.56 33.40
N ASP A 79 17.34 -16.69 33.19
CA ASP A 79 17.62 -17.22 31.85
C ASP A 79 16.31 -17.62 31.13
N ALA A 80 15.37 -18.23 31.86
CA ALA A 80 14.04 -18.53 31.34
C ALA A 80 13.29 -17.24 30.95
N LYS A 81 13.28 -16.22 31.81
CA LYS A 81 12.66 -14.91 31.51
C LYS A 81 13.32 -14.21 30.33
N LEU A 82 14.64 -14.22 30.26
CA LEU A 82 15.38 -13.64 29.13
C LEU A 82 15.04 -14.35 27.81
N THR A 83 14.89 -15.66 27.84
CA THR A 83 14.49 -16.44 26.67
C THR A 83 13.07 -16.09 26.22
N GLN A 84 12.13 -16.00 27.17
CA GLN A 84 10.75 -15.57 26.91
C GLN A 84 10.70 -14.17 26.31
N TYR A 85 11.36 -13.18 26.94
CA TYR A 85 11.38 -11.81 26.42
C TYR A 85 12.03 -11.70 25.05
N LYS A 86 13.09 -12.45 24.77
CA LYS A 86 13.69 -12.49 23.43
C LYS A 86 12.72 -13.04 22.39
N GLN A 87 11.96 -14.07 22.73
CA GLN A 87 10.96 -14.66 21.85
C GLN A 87 9.78 -13.71 21.61
N GLU A 88 9.26 -13.08 22.65
CA GLU A 88 8.19 -12.07 22.54
C GLU A 88 8.63 -10.88 21.68
N LEU A 89 9.85 -10.37 21.89
CA LEU A 89 10.41 -9.28 21.10
C LEU A 89 10.54 -9.66 19.63
N LYS A 90 10.97 -10.89 19.34
CA LYS A 90 11.06 -11.41 17.96
C LYS A 90 9.68 -11.46 17.31
N GLN A 91 8.69 -12.03 17.99
CA GLN A 91 7.31 -12.10 17.48
C GLN A 91 6.69 -10.71 17.28
N ALA A 92 6.95 -9.76 18.19
CA ALA A 92 6.45 -8.40 18.06
C ALA A 92 7.05 -7.68 16.84
N ARG A 93 8.34 -7.90 16.56
CA ARG A 93 9.00 -7.37 15.34
C ARG A 93 8.39 -7.95 14.07
N GLU A 94 8.24 -9.28 14.01
CA GLU A 94 7.63 -9.96 12.85
C GLU A 94 6.18 -9.47 12.61
N ARG A 95 5.39 -9.28 13.66
CA ARG A 95 4.04 -8.72 13.56
C ARG A 95 4.05 -7.29 13.02
N ASN A 96 4.91 -6.42 13.56
CA ASN A 96 5.03 -5.03 13.10
C ASN A 96 5.51 -4.95 11.64
N GLU A 97 6.43 -5.82 11.22
CA GLU A 97 6.87 -5.88 9.82
C GLU A 97 5.72 -6.30 8.89
N ALA A 98 4.93 -7.30 9.28
CA ALA A 98 3.75 -7.72 8.53
C ALA A 98 2.68 -6.62 8.47
N GLU A 99 2.42 -5.93 9.58
CA GLU A 99 1.48 -4.80 9.64
C GLU A 99 1.94 -3.63 8.75
N ASN A 100 3.24 -3.30 8.76
CA ASN A 100 3.80 -2.28 7.88
C ASN A 100 3.68 -2.64 6.40
N HIS A 101 3.94 -3.90 6.03
CA HIS A 101 3.75 -4.38 4.66
C HIS A 101 2.27 -4.28 4.23
N ASN A 102 1.35 -4.69 5.11
CA ASN A 102 -0.09 -4.58 4.84
C ASN A 102 -0.52 -3.11 4.71
N LEU A 103 0.00 -2.22 5.55
CA LEU A 103 -0.29 -0.79 5.48
C LEU A 103 0.23 -0.17 4.16
N ALA A 104 1.41 -0.59 3.69
CA ALA A 104 1.93 -0.17 2.39
C ALA A 104 0.99 -0.57 1.25
N SER A 105 0.53 -1.83 1.24
CA SER A 105 -0.44 -2.31 0.25
C SER A 105 -1.78 -1.56 0.30
N VAL A 106 -2.29 -1.26 1.50
CA VAL A 106 -3.50 -0.45 1.67
C VAL A 106 -3.32 0.96 1.10
N ASN A 107 -2.15 1.57 1.29
CA ASN A 107 -1.85 2.89 0.74
C ASN A 107 -1.78 2.88 -0.80
N GLU A 108 -1.21 1.83 -1.39
CA GLU A 108 -1.20 1.64 -2.85
C GLU A 108 -2.64 1.51 -3.40
N LEU A 109 -3.46 0.67 -2.78
CA LEU A 109 -4.88 0.53 -3.14
C LEU A 109 -5.62 1.86 -3.02
N LYS A 110 -5.36 2.63 -1.96
CA LYS A 110 -5.97 3.96 -1.77
C LYS A 110 -5.54 4.96 -2.83
N ALA A 111 -4.28 4.91 -3.27
CA ALA A 111 -3.78 5.73 -4.38
C ALA A 111 -4.49 5.36 -5.69
N GLU A 112 -4.64 4.06 -5.97
CA GLU A 112 -5.32 3.57 -7.16
C GLU A 112 -6.82 3.94 -7.18
N VAL A 113 -7.51 3.83 -6.04
CA VAL A 113 -8.91 4.27 -5.92
C VAL A 113 -9.06 5.76 -6.21
N ARG A 114 -8.15 6.60 -5.72
CA ARG A 114 -8.15 8.05 -6.05
C ARG A 114 -7.96 8.29 -7.54
N ARG A 115 -7.04 7.55 -8.18
CA ARG A 115 -6.78 7.64 -9.62
C ARG A 115 -8.02 7.24 -10.44
N LEU A 116 -8.63 6.10 -10.11
CA LEU A 116 -9.85 5.61 -10.76
C LEU A 116 -11.03 6.56 -10.57
N THR A 117 -11.13 7.19 -9.40
CA THR A 117 -12.18 8.20 -9.13
C THR A 117 -12.00 9.42 -10.03
N ALA A 118 -10.78 9.94 -10.16
CA ALA A 118 -10.48 11.07 -11.04
C ALA A 118 -10.80 10.76 -12.51
N VAL A 119 -10.40 9.59 -13.00
CA VAL A 119 -10.72 9.14 -14.37
C VAL A 119 -12.22 9.01 -14.58
N ASN A 120 -12.96 8.48 -13.61
CA ASN A 120 -14.41 8.34 -13.72
C ASN A 120 -15.12 9.71 -13.77
N ASP A 121 -14.64 10.69 -13.00
CA ASP A 121 -15.17 12.05 -13.04
C ASP A 121 -14.89 12.75 -14.37
N GLU A 122 -13.74 12.49 -14.99
CA GLU A 122 -13.40 12.98 -16.34
C GLU A 122 -14.29 12.34 -17.41
N LEU A 123 -14.44 11.02 -17.39
CA LEU A 123 -15.35 10.29 -18.30
C LEU A 123 -16.81 10.75 -18.17
N LYS A 124 -17.26 11.12 -16.97
CA LYS A 124 -18.60 11.69 -16.78
C LYS A 124 -18.73 13.04 -17.47
N LYS A 125 -17.73 13.92 -17.35
CA LYS A 125 -17.74 15.24 -18.02
C LYS A 125 -17.74 15.06 -19.54
N GLU A 126 -16.91 14.18 -20.07
CA GLU A 126 -16.87 13.88 -21.50
C GLU A 126 -18.22 13.33 -22.00
N ASN A 127 -18.83 12.39 -21.27
CA ASN A 127 -20.16 11.89 -21.60
C ASN A 127 -21.24 12.98 -21.60
N THR A 128 -21.19 13.94 -20.66
CA THR A 128 -22.13 15.07 -20.67
C THR A 128 -21.92 15.97 -21.89
N ALA A 129 -20.66 16.26 -22.24
CA ALA A 129 -20.34 17.10 -23.40
C ALA A 129 -20.78 16.44 -24.73
N LEU A 130 -20.50 15.14 -24.89
CA LEU A 130 -20.93 14.37 -26.06
C LEU A 130 -22.46 14.30 -26.18
N LYS A 131 -23.17 14.21 -25.05
CA LYS A 131 -24.63 14.24 -25.03
C LYS A 131 -25.19 15.58 -25.51
N ASP A 132 -24.60 16.68 -25.05
CA ASP A 132 -25.00 18.03 -25.47
C ASP A 132 -24.72 18.25 -26.97
N GLU A 133 -23.56 17.80 -27.46
CA GLU A 133 -23.21 17.84 -28.87
C GLU A 133 -24.18 17.02 -29.73
N LEU A 134 -24.51 15.80 -29.30
CA LEU A 134 -25.49 14.96 -29.98
C LEU A 134 -26.88 15.62 -30.04
N GLN A 135 -27.30 16.28 -28.97
CA GLN A 135 -28.57 17.02 -28.95
C GLN A 135 -28.52 18.20 -29.93
N ASN A 136 -27.40 18.92 -29.99
CA ASN A 136 -27.22 20.02 -30.93
C ASN A 136 -27.30 19.54 -32.39
N VAL A 137 -26.51 18.52 -32.76
CA VAL A 137 -26.51 17.92 -34.11
C VAL A 137 -27.90 17.41 -34.48
N THR A 138 -28.62 16.80 -33.53
CA THR A 138 -30.00 16.36 -33.74
C THR A 138 -30.94 17.52 -34.07
N SER A 139 -30.79 18.66 -33.39
CA SER A 139 -31.59 19.85 -33.66
C SER A 139 -31.30 20.46 -35.03
N VAL A 140 -30.02 20.54 -35.41
CA VAL A 140 -29.56 21.02 -36.72
C VAL A 140 -30.09 20.12 -37.85
N ASN A 141 -30.01 18.80 -37.69
CA ASN A 141 -30.55 17.86 -38.68
C ASN A 141 -32.06 17.98 -38.86
N LYS A 142 -32.81 18.30 -37.79
CA LYS A 142 -34.26 18.58 -37.90
C LYS A 142 -34.53 19.84 -38.73
N ASP A 143 -33.78 20.92 -38.47
CA ASP A 143 -33.91 22.18 -39.21
C ASP A 143 -33.54 22.02 -40.70
N LEU A 144 -32.41 21.35 -40.99
CA LEU A 144 -31.99 21.05 -42.36
C LEU A 144 -33.03 20.22 -43.12
N ASN A 145 -33.62 19.21 -42.47
CA ASN A 145 -34.70 18.43 -43.07
C ASN A 145 -35.95 19.28 -43.36
N ALA A 146 -36.29 20.21 -42.48
CA ALA A 146 -37.41 21.13 -42.73
C ALA A 146 -37.13 22.06 -43.93
N LYS A 147 -35.92 22.60 -44.02
CA LYS A 147 -35.46 23.43 -45.15
C LYS A 147 -35.46 22.63 -46.46
N LEU A 148 -34.97 21.39 -46.45
CA LEU A 148 -34.97 20.50 -47.61
C LEU A 148 -36.38 20.25 -48.12
N LYS A 149 -37.33 19.93 -47.23
CA LYS A 149 -38.75 19.75 -47.58
C LYS A 149 -39.33 21.00 -48.23
N LYS A 150 -39.08 22.18 -47.66
CA LYS A 150 -39.55 23.46 -48.22
C LYS A 150 -38.96 23.71 -49.61
N SER A 151 -37.66 23.47 -49.78
CA SER A 151 -36.98 23.64 -51.08
C SER A 151 -37.57 22.72 -52.14
N ASN A 152 -37.84 21.46 -51.80
CA ASN A 152 -38.47 20.50 -52.72
C ASN A 152 -39.87 20.95 -53.15
N LEU A 153 -40.70 21.42 -52.21
CA LEU A 153 -42.03 21.95 -52.52
C LEU A 153 -41.97 23.14 -53.49
N ILE A 154 -41.03 24.08 -53.26
CA ILE A 154 -40.82 25.23 -54.16
C ILE A 154 -40.38 24.74 -55.54
N ASN A 155 -39.46 23.79 -55.62
CA ASN A 155 -38.98 23.25 -56.89
C ASN A 155 -40.09 22.54 -57.67
N ASP A 156 -40.94 21.76 -56.99
CA ASP A 156 -42.08 21.10 -57.62
C ASP A 156 -43.10 22.11 -58.17
N GLN A 157 -43.36 23.20 -57.43
CA GLN A 157 -44.19 24.31 -57.89
C GLN A 157 -43.57 24.99 -59.12
N LEU A 158 -42.28 25.32 -59.09
CA LEU A 158 -41.58 25.95 -60.21
C LEU A 158 -41.58 25.06 -61.47
N LYS A 159 -41.46 23.74 -61.33
CA LYS A 159 -41.59 22.80 -62.45
C LYS A 159 -42.99 22.86 -63.07
N LYS A 160 -44.03 22.95 -62.24
CA LYS A 160 -45.41 23.10 -62.69
C LYS A 160 -45.61 24.44 -63.42
N ASP A 161 -45.18 25.53 -62.80
CA ASP A 161 -45.29 26.88 -63.37
C ASP A 161 -44.53 26.98 -64.71
N ASN A 162 -43.33 26.41 -64.80
CA ASN A 162 -42.56 26.35 -66.04
C ASN A 162 -43.28 25.56 -67.15
N LYS A 163 -43.96 24.48 -66.80
CA LYS A 163 -44.77 23.71 -67.76
C LYS A 163 -45.98 24.52 -68.24
N ASP A 164 -46.67 25.20 -67.32
CA ASP A 164 -47.84 26.02 -67.63
C ASP A 164 -47.45 27.24 -68.49
N LEU A 165 -46.34 27.91 -68.16
CA LEU A 165 -45.77 29.00 -68.97
C LEU A 165 -45.40 28.53 -70.36
N LYS A 166 -44.77 27.36 -70.50
CA LYS A 166 -44.48 26.77 -71.80
C LYS A 166 -45.75 26.58 -72.63
N ASN A 167 -46.80 26.02 -72.03
CA ASN A 167 -48.09 25.83 -72.73
C ASN A 167 -48.70 27.16 -73.18
N VAL A 168 -48.63 28.21 -72.34
CA VAL A 168 -49.11 29.56 -72.71
C VAL A 168 -48.28 30.14 -73.86
N VAL A 169 -46.95 30.03 -73.80
CA VAL A 169 -46.05 30.46 -74.87
C VAL A 169 -46.37 29.73 -76.17
N ASP A 170 -46.57 28.42 -76.13
CA ASP A 170 -46.92 27.61 -77.29
C ASP A 170 -48.29 28.01 -77.87
N ALA A 171 -49.28 28.31 -77.02
CA ALA A 171 -50.59 28.81 -77.45
C ALA A 171 -50.51 30.20 -78.10
N ILE A 172 -49.71 31.12 -77.55
CA ILE A 172 -49.46 32.45 -78.15
C ILE A 172 -48.77 32.29 -79.50
N LYS A 173 -47.74 31.44 -79.60
CA LYS A 173 -47.03 31.15 -80.85
C LYS A 173 -48.00 30.62 -81.92
N LEU A 174 -48.90 29.70 -81.55
CA LEU A 174 -49.92 29.17 -82.46
C LEU A 174 -50.90 30.26 -82.93
N LYS A 175 -51.41 31.07 -82.01
CA LYS A 175 -52.35 32.15 -82.34
C LYS A 175 -51.71 33.19 -83.26
N LEU A 176 -50.47 33.61 -82.97
CA LEU A 176 -49.69 34.48 -83.85
C LEU A 176 -49.49 33.86 -85.22
N ALA A 177 -49.22 32.55 -85.31
CA ALA A 177 -49.08 31.86 -86.60
C ALA A 177 -50.36 31.95 -87.44
N ILE A 178 -51.51 31.75 -86.80
CA ILE A 178 -52.83 31.85 -87.45
C ILE A 178 -53.08 33.28 -87.93
N GLU A 179 -52.90 34.27 -87.06
CA GLU A 179 -53.12 35.69 -87.37
C GLU A 179 -52.19 36.20 -88.47
N VAL A 180 -50.89 35.87 -88.42
CA VAL A 180 -49.94 36.22 -89.48
C VAL A 180 -50.34 35.56 -90.81
N ASN A 181 -50.73 34.29 -90.81
CA ASN A 181 -51.18 33.61 -92.03
C ASN A 181 -52.44 34.26 -92.63
N GLN A 182 -53.35 34.77 -91.81
CA GLN A 182 -54.49 35.57 -92.29
C GLN A 182 -54.03 36.88 -92.92
N LEU A 183 -53.10 37.61 -92.28
CA LEU A 183 -52.58 38.88 -92.78
C LEU A 183 -51.78 38.73 -94.09
N LEU A 184 -51.13 37.58 -94.33
CA LEU A 184 -50.43 37.34 -95.59
C LEU A 184 -51.36 37.24 -96.81
N LYS A 185 -52.67 37.12 -96.61
CA LYS A 185 -53.68 37.06 -97.69
C LYS A 185 -54.01 38.42 -98.30
N TYR A 186 -53.66 39.53 -97.66
CA TYR A 186 -53.84 40.87 -98.21
C TYR A 186 -52.86 41.14 -99.38
N GLU A 187 -53.22 42.02 -100.32
CA GLU A 187 -52.49 42.19 -101.59
C GLU A 187 -51.12 42.89 -101.47
N ASP A 188 -50.86 43.63 -100.40
CA ASP A 188 -49.64 44.42 -100.22
C ASP A 188 -48.38 43.54 -100.00
N SER A 189 -47.41 43.65 -100.91
CA SER A 189 -46.19 42.84 -100.93
C SER A 189 -45.16 43.24 -99.86
N GLU A 190 -45.09 44.52 -99.51
CA GLU A 190 -44.10 45.03 -98.55
C GLU A 190 -44.57 44.75 -97.12
N ILE A 191 -45.87 44.86 -96.86
CA ILE A 191 -46.51 44.43 -95.60
C ILE A 191 -46.28 42.93 -95.36
N ARG A 192 -46.41 42.08 -96.40
CA ARG A 192 -46.10 40.65 -96.31
C ARG A 192 -44.65 40.37 -95.93
N LYS A 193 -43.68 41.01 -96.59
CA LYS A 193 -42.26 40.79 -96.30
C LYS A 193 -41.90 41.22 -94.88
N ALA A 194 -42.43 42.35 -94.40
CA ALA A 194 -42.23 42.83 -93.04
C ALA A 194 -42.83 41.87 -92.00
N LEU A 195 -44.05 41.36 -92.23
CA LEU A 195 -44.72 40.37 -91.38
C LEU A 195 -43.95 39.06 -91.28
N ILE A 196 -43.42 38.54 -92.39
CA ILE A 196 -42.61 37.31 -92.39
C ILE A 196 -41.34 37.49 -91.55
N LYS A 197 -40.68 38.64 -91.66
CA LYS A 197 -39.45 38.93 -90.88
C LYS A 197 -39.74 39.04 -89.38
N LEU A 198 -40.81 39.72 -88.99
CA LEU A 198 -41.25 39.85 -87.59
C LEU A 198 -41.63 38.49 -87.00
N PHE A 199 -42.33 37.66 -87.76
CA PHE A 199 -42.79 36.34 -87.30
C PHE A 199 -41.63 35.35 -87.10
N LYS A 200 -40.61 35.39 -87.97
CA LYS A 200 -39.40 34.59 -87.78
C LYS A 200 -38.60 34.98 -86.54
N SER A 201 -38.57 36.27 -86.15
CA SER A 201 -37.82 36.70 -84.96
C SER A 201 -38.53 36.40 -83.64
N THR A 202 -39.85 36.22 -83.65
CA THR A 202 -40.65 35.94 -82.43
C THR A 202 -40.78 34.45 -82.12
N LEU A 203 -40.55 33.57 -83.09
CA LEU A 203 -40.61 32.12 -82.88
C LEU A 203 -39.37 31.52 -82.22
N GLY A 204 -38.23 32.22 -82.31
CA GLY A 204 -36.91 31.71 -81.89
C GLY A 204 -36.33 30.79 -82.95
#